data_AF-A0A3E0PSI8-F1
#
_entry.id   AF-A0A3E0PSI8-F1
#
_cell.length_a   1.000
_cell.length_b   1.000
_cell.length_c   1.000
_cell.angle_alpha   90.00
_cell.angle_beta   90.00
_cell.angle_gamma   90.00
#
_symmetry.space_group_name_H-M   'P 1'
#
loop_
_entity.id
_entity.type
_entity.pdbx_description
1 polymer ?
#
loop_
_entity_poly.entity_id
_entity_poly.type
_entity_poly.pdbx_seq_one_letter_code
_entity_poly.pdbx_strand_id
1 'polypeptide(L)' 'MSECDQATSVPDWLIEHPEILPVLRDLGLDYSCGGKSLEFACAERGLDVNLVLTALREVVEANRRADSET' A
#
# COMPACT_ATOMS: atom_id res chain seq x y z
N MET A 1 -16.27 0.42 8.37
CA MET A 1 -14.91 -0.09 8.66
C MET A 1 -14.35 -0.43 7.31
N SER A 2 -13.49 0.45 6.83
CA SER A 2 -13.29 0.74 5.41
C SER A 2 -12.83 -0.49 4.65
N GLU A 3 -13.69 -0.90 3.72
CA GLU A 3 -13.35 -1.82 2.65
C GLU A 3 -12.11 -1.29 1.92
N CYS A 4 -11.20 -2.21 1.66
CA CYS A 4 -9.90 -1.98 1.03
C CYS A 4 -10.12 -1.57 -0.44
N ASP A 5 -10.62 -0.36 -0.65
CA ASP A 5 -10.86 0.24 -1.94
C ASP A 5 -9.66 1.10 -2.33
N GLN A 6 -9.37 1.14 -3.62
CA GLN A 6 -8.38 2.02 -4.25
C GLN A 6 -8.60 3.52 -3.92
N ALA A 7 -9.73 3.85 -3.28
CA ALA A 7 -10.12 5.15 -2.76
C ALA A 7 -9.53 5.49 -1.38
N THR A 8 -9.07 4.50 -0.60
CA THR A 8 -8.38 4.77 0.68
C THR A 8 -7.02 5.37 0.38
N SER A 9 -6.75 6.54 0.97
CA SER A 9 -5.51 7.26 0.74
C SER A 9 -4.33 6.42 1.24
N VAL A 10 -3.30 6.25 0.42
CA VAL A 10 -2.02 5.60 0.79
C VAL A 10 -1.48 6.05 2.15
N PRO A 11 -1.50 7.35 2.52
CA PRO A 11 -1.07 7.77 3.85
C PRO A 11 -1.93 7.22 5.00
N ASP A 12 -3.23 7.00 4.80
CA ASP A 12 -4.11 6.38 5.81
C ASP A 12 -3.73 4.91 6.01
N TRP A 13 -3.46 4.21 4.91
CA TRP A 13 -3.01 2.83 4.93
C TRP A 13 -1.63 2.65 5.57
N LEU A 14 -0.73 3.62 5.40
CA LEU A 14 0.58 3.67 6.06
C LEU A 14 0.49 3.90 7.57
N ILE A 15 -0.57 4.57 8.06
CA ILE A 15 -0.80 4.76 9.50
C ILE A 15 -1.20 3.42 10.13
N GLU A 16 -2.05 2.63 9.45
CA GLU A 16 -2.50 1.32 9.93
C GLU A 16 -1.46 0.21 9.71
N HIS A 17 -0.74 0.27 8.59
CA HIS A 17 0.20 -0.76 8.14
C HIS A 17 1.55 -0.15 7.73
N PRO A 18 2.40 0.28 8.67
CA PRO A 18 3.72 0.83 8.35
C PRO A 18 4.64 -0.17 7.63
N GLU A 19 4.36 -1.48 7.70
CA GLU A 19 5.11 -2.56 7.04
C GLU A 19 5.10 -2.50 5.51
N ILE A 20 4.15 -1.79 4.91
CA ILE A 20 4.01 -1.66 3.44
C ILE A 20 4.94 -0.59 2.86
N LEU A 21 5.41 0.34 3.71
CA LEU A 21 6.27 1.46 3.37
C LEU A 21 7.51 1.03 2.56
N PRO A 22 8.27 -0.02 2.95
CA PRO A 22 9.38 -0.50 2.14
C PRO A 22 8.96 -0.95 0.73
N VAL A 23 7.79 -1.56 0.56
CA VAL A 23 7.28 -2.00 -0.75
C VAL A 23 6.93 -0.81 -1.63
N LEU A 24 6.21 0.17 -1.09
CA LEU A 24 5.87 1.40 -1.81
C LEU A 24 7.13 2.16 -2.26
N ARG A 25 8.13 2.24 -1.38
CA ARG A 25 9.41 2.87 -1.69
C ARG A 25 10.20 2.09 -2.74
N ASP A 26 10.21 0.76 -2.69
CA ASP A 26 10.89 -0.10 -3.67
C ASP A 26 10.28 0.06 -5.06
N LEU A 27 8.95 0.17 -5.13
CA LEU A 27 8.19 0.47 -6.35
C LEU A 27 8.33 1.93 -6.82
N GLY A 28 8.99 2.79 -6.04
CA GLY A 28 9.17 4.21 -6.35
C GLY A 28 7.89 5.03 -6.31
N LEU A 29 6.86 4.56 -5.60
CA LEU A 29 5.59 5.26 -5.44
C LEU A 29 5.77 6.40 -4.44
N ASP A 30 5.74 7.63 -4.94
CA ASP A 30 5.88 8.82 -4.13
C ASP A 30 4.51 9.19 -3.51
N TYR A 31 4.34 8.84 -2.24
CA TYR A 31 3.15 9.17 -1.44
C TYR A 31 3.27 10.56 -0.79
N SER A 32 4.31 11.34 -1.11
CA SER A 32 4.64 12.60 -0.44
C SER A 32 3.76 13.78 -0.89
N CYS A 33 2.93 13.60 -1.94
CA CYS A 33 2.04 14.64 -2.45
C CYS A 33 0.58 14.42 -2.03
N GLY A 34 0.20 14.92 -0.85
CA GLY A 34 -1.11 15.53 -0.61
C GLY A 34 -2.38 14.70 -0.82
N GLY A 35 -2.40 13.42 -0.44
CA GLY A 35 -3.63 12.61 -0.50
C GLY A 35 -3.96 12.02 -1.87
N LYS A 36 -2.93 11.80 -2.72
CA LYS A 36 -3.08 11.02 -3.93
C LYS A 36 -3.45 9.56 -3.60
N SER A 37 -4.44 9.04 -4.32
CA SER A 37 -4.80 7.62 -4.28
C SER A 37 -3.71 6.75 -4.88
N LEU A 38 -3.65 5.49 -4.44
CA LEU A 38 -2.70 4.50 -4.96
C LEU A 38 -2.79 4.37 -6.49
N GLU A 39 -4.00 4.39 -7.03
CA GLU A 39 -4.26 4.34 -8.47
C GLU A 39 -3.58 5.49 -9.22
N PHE A 40 -3.67 6.71 -8.70
CA PHE A 40 -3.05 7.88 -9.32
C PHE A 40 -1.52 7.78 -9.31
N ALA A 41 -0.95 7.37 -8.17
CA ALA A 41 0.50 7.17 -8.05
C ALA A 41 1.00 6.06 -9.00
N CYS A 42 0.24 4.98 -9.15
CA CYS A 42 0.57 3.90 -10.08
C CYS A 42 0.47 4.39 -11.54
N ALA A 43 -0.59 5.13 -11.89
CA ALA A 43 -0.79 5.68 -13.23
C ALA A 43 0.32 6.67 -13.63
N GLU A 44 0.79 7.53 -12.72
CA GLU A 44 1.92 8.45 -12.98
C GLU A 44 3.23 7.70 -13.30
N ARG A 45 3.38 6.48 -12.79
CA ARG A 45 4.56 5.63 -13.02
C ARG A 45 4.38 4.61 -14.14
N GLY A 46 3.17 4.48 -14.69
CA GLY A 46 2.82 3.39 -15.61
C GLY A 46 2.82 2.01 -14.96
N LEU A 47 2.59 1.94 -13.64
CA LEU A 47 2.48 0.69 -12.89
C LEU A 47 1.02 0.24 -12.83
N ASP A 48 0.81 -1.07 -12.79
CA ASP A 48 -0.52 -1.63 -12.62
C ASP A 48 -0.93 -1.62 -11.14
N VAL A 49 -1.97 -0.86 -10.83
CA VAL A 49 -2.47 -0.71 -9.45
C VAL A 49 -2.87 -2.05 -8.82
N ASN A 50 -3.36 -3.01 -9.61
CA ASN A 50 -3.73 -4.32 -9.06
C ASN A 50 -2.49 -5.10 -8.63
N LEU A 51 -1.43 -5.04 -9.42
CA LEU A 51 -0.18 -5.73 -9.12
C LEU A 51 0.47 -5.17 -7.85
N VAL A 52 0.42 -3.85 -7.69
CA VAL A 52 0.84 -3.18 -6.47
C VAL A 52 -0.03 -3.59 -5.28
N LEU A 53 -1.37 -3.57 -5.41
CA LEU A 53 -2.30 -3.99 -4.36
C LEU A 53 -2.07 -5.45 -3.93
N THR A 54 -1.78 -6.35 -4.86
CA THR A 54 -1.48 -7.75 -4.54
C THR A 54 -0.22 -7.85 -3.69
N ALA A 55 0.89 -7.24 -4.12
CA ALA A 55 2.15 -7.26 -3.36
C ALA A 55 1.97 -6.66 -1.95
N LEU A 56 1.21 -5.57 -1.87
CA LEU A 56 0.86 -4.91 -0.63
C LEU A 56 0.05 -5.81 0.32
N ARG A 57 -0.96 -6.51 -0.19
CA ARG A 57 -1.75 -7.48 0.58
C ARG A 57 -0.90 -8.65 1.09
N GLU A 58 -0.01 -9.18 0.25
CA GLU A 58 0.87 -10.27 0.64
C GLU A 58 1.76 -9.90 1.83
N VAL A 59 2.30 -8.67 1.85
CA VAL A 59 3.10 -8.18 2.98
C VAL A 59 2.27 -8.05 4.25
N VAL A 60 1.06 -7.49 4.16
CA VAL A 60 0.17 -7.38 5.33
C VAL A 60 -0.23 -8.76 5.86
N GLU A 61 -0.56 -9.72 4.98
CA GLU A 61 -0.88 -11.08 5.39
C GLU A 61 0.33 -11.82 5.98
N ALA A 62 1.53 -11.62 5.41
CA ALA A 62 2.76 -12.18 5.93
C ALA A 62 3.09 -11.63 7.32
N ASN A 63 2.96 -10.30 7.50
CA ASN A 63 3.20 -9.64 8.77
C ASN A 63 2.19 -10.08 9.83
N ARG A 64 0.91 -10.21 9.46
CA ARG A 64 -0.14 -10.71 10.36
C ARG A 64 0.10 -12.16 10.83
N ARG A 65 0.66 -13.00 9.96
CA ARG A 65 1.07 -14.37 10.33
C ARG A 65 2.26 -14.35 11.29
N ALA A 66 3.24 -13.48 11.06
CA ALA A 66 4.40 -13.33 11.94
C ALA A 66 4.02 -12.82 13.35
N ASP A 67 3.06 -11.89 13.46
CA ASP A 67 2.56 -11.36 14.74
C ASP A 67 1.79 -12.41 15.57
N SER A 68 1.20 -13.42 14.92
CA SER A 68 0.42 -14.47 15.60
C SER A 68 1.28 -15.58 16.22
N GLU A 69 2.60 -15.55 16.02
CA GLU A 69 3.54 -16.61 16.41
C GLU A 69 4.50 -16.18 17.55
N THR A 70 4.16 -15.14 18.32
CA THR A 70 4.93 -14.65 19.49
C THR A 70 4.21 -14.89 20.82
#